data_AF-A0A5E4MTK6-F1
#
_entry.id   AF-A0A5E4MTK6-F1
#
_cell.length_a   1.000
_cell.length_b   1.000
_cell.length_c   1.000
_cell.angle_alpha   90.00
_cell.angle_beta   90.00
_cell.angle_gamma   90.00
#
_symmetry.space_group_name_H-M   'P 1'
#
loop_
_entity.id
_entity.type
_entity.pdbx_description
1 polymer ?
#
loop_
_entity_poly.entity_id
_entity_poly.type
_entity_poly.pdbx_seq_one_letter_code
_entity_poly.pdbx_strand_id
1 'polypeptide(L)'
;MNDLTLNLSPKKIYGYFELVVHSALIVVFPNAVRKGCRFHLGQSIWRKFRSVDLCTHFKKKTEIGMFLTFFGLLFLNPNDVEDCFTSDLIAFQPNDDRIHVLCDYFLETYVIACKQFVSTIYLG
;
A
#
# COMPACT_ATOMS: atom_id res chain seq x y z
N MET A 1 2.93 -24.11 -32.83
CA MET A 1 2.56 -23.33 -31.63
C MET A 1 2.22 -21.95 -32.17
N ASN A 2 0.92 -21.58 -32.23
CA ASN A 2 0.54 -20.28 -32.80
C ASN A 2 0.96 -19.21 -31.80
N ASP A 3 1.94 -18.39 -32.18
CA ASP A 3 2.21 -17.13 -31.51
C ASP A 3 0.97 -16.26 -31.62
N LEU A 4 0.19 -16.21 -30.54
CA LEU A 4 -0.79 -15.17 -30.34
C LEU A 4 0.01 -13.90 -30.04
N THR A 5 0.39 -13.16 -31.08
CA THR A 5 0.88 -11.79 -30.96
C THR A 5 -0.27 -10.93 -30.44
N LEU A 6 -0.45 -10.96 -29.11
CA LEU A 6 -1.44 -10.17 -28.42
C LEU A 6 -0.93 -8.73 -28.35
N ASN A 7 -1.49 -7.87 -29.20
CA ASN A 7 -1.28 -6.43 -29.09
C ASN A 7 -2.12 -5.88 -27.95
N LEU A 8 -1.55 -5.90 -26.74
CA LEU A 8 -2.19 -5.35 -25.54
C LEU A 8 -2.00 -3.84 -25.48
N SER A 9 -3.10 -3.09 -25.35
CA SER A 9 -3.11 -1.64 -25.13
C SER A 9 -3.93 -1.29 -23.88
N PRO A 10 -3.49 -1.71 -22.68
CA PRO A 10 -4.24 -1.46 -21.45
C PRO A 10 -4.31 0.04 -21.14
N LYS A 11 -5.49 0.51 -20.75
CA LYS A 11 -5.67 1.91 -20.28
C LYS A 11 -5.21 2.10 -18.84
N LYS A 12 -5.35 1.06 -18.01
CA LYS A 12 -5.01 1.06 -16.58
C LYS A 12 -4.36 -0.26 -16.21
N ILE A 13 -3.35 -0.22 -15.34
CA ILE A 13 -2.68 -1.39 -14.79
C ILE A 13 -2.58 -1.24 -13.28
N TYR A 14 -3.00 -2.27 -12.55
CA TYR A 14 -2.88 -2.34 -11.09
C TYR A 14 -1.70 -3.24 -10.74
N GLY A 15 -0.62 -2.63 -10.25
CA GLY A 15 0.65 -3.30 -9.97
C GLY A 15 0.91 -3.49 -8.48
N TYR A 16 1.95 -4.27 -8.19
CA TYR A 16 2.55 -4.31 -6.86
C TYR A 16 3.32 -3.01 -6.59
N PHE A 17 3.46 -2.65 -5.31
CA PHE A 17 4.10 -1.40 -4.85
C PHE A 17 5.63 -1.56 -4.79
N GLU A 18 6.23 -2.09 -5.85
CA GLU A 18 7.68 -2.27 -5.96
C GLU A 18 8.23 -1.52 -7.17
N LEU A 19 9.42 -0.95 -6.99
CA LEU A 19 10.11 -0.15 -8.00
C LEU A 19 10.26 -0.91 -9.32
N VAL A 20 10.75 -2.14 -9.23
CA VAL A 20 11.03 -2.99 -10.39
C VAL A 20 9.77 -3.26 -11.23
N VAL A 21 8.61 -3.44 -10.58
CA VAL A 21 7.34 -3.68 -11.28
C VAL A 21 6.91 -2.42 -12.02
N HIS A 22 6.94 -1.26 -11.37
CA HIS A 22 6.55 0.00 -12.01
C HIS A 22 7.50 0.39 -13.14
N SER A 23 8.81 0.17 -12.98
CA SER A 23 9.81 0.40 -14.04
C SER A 23 9.53 -0.48 -15.26
N ALA A 24 9.24 -1.76 -15.07
CA ALA A 24 8.89 -2.66 -16.17
C ALA A 24 7.59 -2.21 -16.89
N LEU A 25 6.58 -1.78 -16.13
CA LEU A 25 5.31 -1.29 -16.69
C LEU A 25 5.48 -0.01 -17.52
N ILE A 26 6.41 0.88 -17.15
CA ILE A 26 6.74 2.07 -17.94
C ILE A 26 7.32 1.67 -19.31
N VAL A 27 8.19 0.66 -19.33
CA VAL A 27 8.84 0.20 -20.57
C VAL A 27 7.85 -0.51 -21.49
N VAL A 28 7.02 -1.40 -20.95
CA VAL A 28 6.11 -2.24 -21.75
C VAL A 28 4.80 -1.51 -22.11
N PHE A 29 4.27 -0.68 -21.20
CA PHE A 29 2.99 0.01 -21.36
C PHE A 29 3.09 1.49 -20.95
N PRO A 30 3.87 2.31 -21.68
CA PRO A 30 4.16 3.70 -21.30
C PRO A 30 2.91 4.56 -21.17
N ASN A 31 1.88 4.26 -21.97
CA ASN A 31 0.63 5.02 -22.04
C ASN A 31 -0.42 4.56 -21.02
N ALA A 32 -0.19 3.45 -20.31
CA ALA A 32 -1.13 2.94 -19.33
C ALA A 32 -1.04 3.72 -18.01
N VAL A 33 -2.18 4.09 -17.45
CA VAL A 33 -2.23 4.64 -16.09
C VAL A 33 -1.90 3.54 -15.09
N ARG A 34 -0.83 3.73 -14.34
CA ARG A 34 -0.41 2.79 -13.29
C ARG A 34 -1.11 3.12 -11.99
N LYS A 35 -1.54 2.10 -11.26
CA LYS A 35 -2.25 2.20 -9.98
C LYS A 35 -1.69 1.17 -9.00
N GLY A 36 -1.71 1.48 -7.70
CA GLY A 36 -1.41 0.51 -6.65
C GLY A 36 -2.53 -0.52 -6.52
N CYS A 37 -2.19 -1.81 -6.45
CA CYS A 37 -3.18 -2.87 -6.28
C CYS A 37 -3.57 -3.06 -4.80
N ARG A 38 -4.79 -2.65 -4.42
CA ARG A 38 -5.30 -2.78 -3.04
C ARG A 38 -5.24 -4.21 -2.49
N PHE A 39 -5.47 -5.21 -3.34
CA PHE A 39 -5.38 -6.61 -2.96
C PHE A 39 -3.98 -7.00 -2.50
N HIS A 40 -2.96 -6.67 -3.29
CA HIS A 40 -1.56 -6.96 -2.95
C HIS A 40 -1.05 -6.18 -1.74
N LEU A 41 -1.52 -4.95 -1.56
CA LEU A 41 -1.22 -4.17 -0.36
C LEU A 41 -1.81 -4.81 0.89
N GLY A 42 -3.11 -5.15 0.85
CA GLY A 42 -3.78 -5.87 1.94
C GLY A 42 -3.08 -7.18 2.28
N GLN A 43 -2.67 -7.96 1.27
CA GLN A 43 -1.88 -9.18 1.50
C GLN A 43 -0.53 -8.90 2.18
N SER A 44 0.16 -7.84 1.79
CA SER A 44 1.49 -7.51 2.33
C SER A 44 1.42 -7.00 3.76
N ILE A 45 0.43 -6.14 4.06
CA ILE A 45 0.13 -5.70 5.43
C ILE A 45 -0.32 -6.89 6.28
N TRP A 46 -1.15 -7.80 5.75
CA TRP A 46 -1.57 -9.00 6.49
C TRP A 46 -0.41 -9.93 6.82
N ARG A 47 0.54 -10.10 5.90
CA ARG A 47 1.81 -10.81 6.18
C ARG A 47 2.58 -10.12 7.29
N LYS A 48 2.66 -8.78 7.27
CA LYS A 48 3.30 -8.02 8.35
C LYS A 48 2.59 -8.21 9.69
N PHE A 49 1.26 -8.13 9.75
CA PHE A 49 0.48 -8.39 10.97
C PHE A 49 0.81 -9.75 11.57
N ARG A 50 0.95 -10.77 10.73
CA ARG A 50 1.32 -12.12 11.17
C ARG A 50 2.74 -12.18 11.72
N SER A 51 3.69 -11.50 11.08
CA SER A 51 5.08 -11.50 11.52
C SER A 51 5.33 -10.81 12.87
N VAL A 52 4.40 -9.96 13.31
CA VAL A 52 4.47 -9.25 14.59
C VAL A 52 3.32 -9.64 15.53
N ASP A 53 2.68 -10.81 15.32
CA ASP A 53 1.64 -11.34 16.20
C ASP A 53 0.43 -10.41 16.48
N LEU A 54 0.05 -9.59 15.50
CA LEU A 54 -1.10 -8.68 15.58
C LEU A 54 -2.39 -9.25 14.98
N CYS A 55 -2.34 -10.41 14.30
CA CYS A 55 -3.51 -11.02 13.66
C CYS A 55 -4.69 -11.24 14.64
N THR A 56 -4.40 -11.59 15.89
CA THR A 56 -5.42 -11.85 16.92
C THR A 56 -6.12 -10.58 17.41
N HIS A 57 -5.57 -9.39 17.15
CA HIS A 57 -6.15 -8.11 17.54
C HIS A 57 -7.03 -7.50 16.44
N PHE A 58 -6.86 -7.93 15.19
CA PHE A 58 -7.64 -7.42 14.06
C PHE A 58 -9.14 -7.65 14.27
N LYS A 59 -9.95 -6.61 13.98
CA LYS A 59 -11.42 -6.59 14.18
C LYS A 59 -11.89 -6.71 15.63
N LYS A 60 -11.00 -6.63 16.63
CA LYS A 60 -11.40 -6.51 18.03
C LYS A 60 -11.72 -5.06 18.38
N LYS A 61 -12.67 -4.87 19.29
CA LYS A 61 -13.00 -3.56 19.88
C LYS A 61 -12.02 -3.19 21.00
N THR A 62 -10.72 -3.24 20.70
CA THR A 62 -9.65 -2.79 21.59
C THR A 62 -8.91 -1.64 20.92
N GLU A 63 -8.10 -0.89 21.67
CA GLU A 63 -7.28 0.20 21.15
C GLU A 63 -6.43 -0.25 19.93
N ILE A 64 -5.67 -1.34 20.10
CA ILE A 64 -4.91 -1.97 19.00
C ILE A 64 -5.83 -2.38 17.84
N GLY A 65 -6.96 -3.04 18.12
CA GLY A 65 -7.86 -3.53 17.07
C GLY A 65 -8.51 -2.40 16.25
N MET A 66 -8.79 -1.26 16.90
CA MET A 66 -9.26 -0.03 16.26
C MET A 66 -8.14 0.63 15.46
N PHE A 67 -6.92 0.72 15.99
CA PHE A 67 -5.77 1.28 15.27
C PHE A 67 -5.47 0.50 13.98
N LEU A 68 -5.53 -0.84 14.01
CA LEU A 68 -5.33 -1.71 12.84
C LEU A 68 -6.39 -1.51 11.72
N THR A 69 -7.39 -0.65 11.90
CA THR A 69 -8.33 -0.24 10.85
C THR A 69 -7.78 0.85 9.92
N PHE A 70 -6.54 1.32 10.13
CA PHE A 70 -5.87 2.33 9.29
C PHE A 70 -5.75 1.98 7.79
N PHE A 71 -6.17 0.77 7.37
CA PHE A 71 -6.49 0.47 5.96
C PHE A 71 -7.39 1.51 5.28
N GLY A 72 -8.12 2.33 6.06
CA GLY A 72 -8.83 3.52 5.56
C GLY A 72 -7.95 4.50 4.77
N LEU A 73 -6.65 4.58 5.05
CA LEU A 73 -5.70 5.44 4.31
C LEU A 73 -5.68 5.15 2.81
N LEU A 74 -6.06 3.93 2.39
CA LEU A 74 -6.10 3.53 0.99
C LEU A 74 -7.20 4.20 0.15
N PHE A 75 -8.07 4.96 0.82
CA PHE A 75 -9.16 5.71 0.20
C PHE A 75 -8.88 7.22 0.16
N LEU A 76 -7.77 7.68 0.74
CA LEU A 76 -7.36 9.08 0.69
C LEU A 76 -6.81 9.45 -0.68
N ASN A 77 -6.83 10.75 -0.98
CA ASN A 77 -6.04 11.27 -2.08
C ASN A 77 -4.55 10.96 -1.81
N PRO A 78 -3.77 10.51 -2.81
CA PRO A 78 -2.33 10.28 -2.65
C PRO A 78 -1.58 11.43 -1.97
N ASN A 79 -1.97 12.67 -2.24
CA ASN A 79 -1.34 13.85 -1.66
C ASN A 79 -1.61 14.00 -0.15
N ASP A 80 -2.69 13.39 0.35
CA ASP A 80 -3.11 13.48 1.76
C ASP A 80 -2.59 12.30 2.59
N VAL A 81 -2.08 11.23 1.95
CA VAL A 81 -1.70 10.00 2.64
C VAL A 81 -0.55 10.21 3.61
N GLU A 82 0.46 10.98 3.21
CA GLU A 82 1.59 11.26 4.09
C GLU A 82 1.14 12.05 5.32
N ASP A 83 0.52 13.21 5.11
CA ASP A 83 0.10 14.09 6.21
C ASP A 83 -0.86 13.37 7.15
N CYS A 84 -1.83 12.62 6.61
CA CYS A 84 -2.76 11.85 7.41
C CYS A 84 -2.08 10.70 8.15
N PHE A 85 -1.06 10.05 7.57
CA PHE A 85 -0.30 9.03 8.29
C PHE A 85 0.54 9.67 9.42
N THR A 86 1.39 10.65 9.10
CA THR A 86 2.39 11.19 10.04
C THR A 86 1.82 12.13 11.09
N SER A 87 0.67 12.76 10.82
CA SER A 87 0.06 13.74 11.72
C SER A 87 -1.19 13.20 12.41
N ASP A 88 -2.12 12.62 11.65
CA ASP A 88 -3.41 12.21 12.21
C ASP A 88 -3.34 10.79 12.79
N LEU A 89 -2.82 9.81 12.05
CA LEU A 89 -2.84 8.43 12.47
C LEU A 89 -1.87 8.18 13.63
N ILE A 90 -0.62 8.66 13.51
CA ILE A 90 0.41 8.47 14.54
C ILE A 90 0.00 9.09 15.88
N ALA A 91 -0.82 10.15 15.89
CA ALA A 91 -1.32 10.76 17.13
C ALA A 91 -2.18 9.80 17.98
N PHE A 92 -2.78 8.78 17.38
CA PHE A 92 -3.59 7.76 18.06
C PHE A 92 -2.88 6.40 18.15
N GLN A 93 -1.56 6.38 17.93
CA GLN A 93 -0.78 5.15 17.97
C GLN A 93 -0.78 4.54 19.39
N PRO A 94 -1.23 3.29 19.56
CA PRO A 94 -1.10 2.56 20.82
C PRO A 94 0.37 2.39 21.19
N ASN A 95 0.67 2.47 22.49
CA ASN A 95 2.00 2.19 23.03
C ASN A 95 2.26 0.67 23.03
N ASP A 96 2.64 0.13 21.88
CA ASP A 96 2.93 -1.29 21.66
C ASP A 96 4.04 -1.43 20.60
N ASP A 97 5.14 -2.10 20.96
CA ASP A 97 6.32 -2.28 20.09
C ASP A 97 5.97 -2.90 18.73
N ARG A 98 4.98 -3.79 18.68
CA ARG A 98 4.54 -4.45 17.46
C ARG A 98 3.85 -3.46 16.52
N ILE A 99 3.16 -2.47 17.08
CA ILE A 99 2.56 -1.38 16.33
C ILE A 99 3.63 -0.43 15.80
N HIS A 100 4.64 -0.07 16.60
CA HIS A 100 5.78 0.73 16.11
C HIS A 100 6.45 0.06 14.90
N VAL A 101 6.77 -1.23 15.01
CA VAL A 101 7.37 -2.01 13.91
C VAL A 101 6.47 -2.11 12.67
N LEU A 102 5.15 -2.10 12.84
CA LEU A 102 4.19 -2.09 11.75
C LEU A 102 4.12 -0.72 11.06
N CYS A 103 4.09 0.36 11.84
CA CYS A 103 4.07 1.74 11.36
C CYS A 103 5.35 2.07 10.60
N ASP A 104 6.53 1.72 11.13
CA ASP A 104 7.82 1.93 10.46
C ASP A 104 7.86 1.21 9.11
N TYR A 105 7.45 -0.06 9.09
CA TYR A 105 7.34 -0.82 7.84
C TYR A 105 6.41 -0.16 6.82
N PHE A 106 5.25 0.34 7.25
CA PHE A 106 4.31 1.00 6.35
C PHE A 106 4.85 2.33 5.84
N LEU A 107 5.45 3.13 6.71
CA LEU A 107 6.08 4.41 6.38
C LEU A 107 7.18 4.21 5.34
N GLU A 108 8.12 3.31 5.58
CA GLU A 108 9.25 3.06 4.68
C GLU A 108 8.77 2.48 3.35
N THR A 109 7.90 1.47 3.37
CA THR A 109 7.52 0.71 2.18
C THR A 109 6.50 1.45 1.31
N TYR A 110 5.56 2.18 1.92
CA TYR A 110 4.42 2.72 1.20
C TYR A 110 4.31 4.24 1.27
N VAL A 111 4.82 4.92 2.30
CA VAL A 111 4.71 6.39 2.34
C VAL A 111 5.96 7.02 1.71
N ILE A 112 7.15 6.69 2.22
CA ILE A 112 8.44 7.24 1.77
C ILE A 112 8.84 6.65 0.42
N ALA A 113 8.89 5.31 0.29
CA ALA A 113 9.29 4.71 -0.98
C ALA A 113 8.32 5.08 -2.11
N CYS A 114 7.01 5.18 -1.84
CA CYS A 114 6.05 5.58 -2.88
C CYS A 114 6.21 7.03 -3.35
N LYS A 115 6.87 7.93 -2.61
CA LYS A 115 7.22 9.27 -3.13
C LYS A 115 8.15 9.22 -4.33
N GLN A 116 8.94 8.15 -4.47
CA GLN A 116 9.79 7.94 -5.64
C GLN A 116 8.95 7.62 -6.90
N PHE A 117 7.65 7.40 -6.74
CA PHE A 117 6.71 7.09 -7.81
C PHE A 117 5.72 8.25 -7.92
N VAL A 118 5.76 8.94 -9.06
CA VAL A 118 4.89 10.09 -9.33
C VAL A 118 3.40 9.72 -9.12
N SER A 119 2.78 10.39 -8.12
CA SER A 119 1.35 10.64 -7.79
C SER A 119 0.23 9.60 -7.98
N THR A 120 0.45 8.37 -8.46
CA THR A 120 -0.69 7.52 -8.88
C THR A 120 -0.93 6.25 -8.04
N ILE A 121 -0.39 6.19 -6.83
CA ILE A 121 -0.41 4.93 -6.05
C ILE A 121 -1.68 4.75 -5.20
N TYR A 122 -2.34 5.83 -4.75
CA TYR A 122 -3.51 5.76 -3.84
C TYR A 122 -4.86 6.09 -4.47
N LEU A 123 -4.91 6.30 -5.79
CA LEU A 123 -6.17 6.63 -6.44
C LEU A 123 -7.00 5.37 -6.70
N GLY A 124 -8.28 5.40 -6.29
CA GLY A 124 -9.33 4.56 -6.90
C GLY A 124 -9.35 4.63 -8.42
#